data_AF-A0A955M0L8-F1
#
_entry.id   AF-A0A955M0L8-F1
#
_cell.length_a   1.000
_cell.length_b   1.000
_cell.length_c   1.000
_cell.angle_alpha   90.00
_cell.angle_beta   90.00
_cell.angle_gamma   90.00
#
_symmetry.space_group_name_H-M   'P 1'
#
loop_
_entity.id
_entity.type
_entity.pdbx_description
1 polymer ?
#
loop_
_entity_poly.entity_id
_entity_poly.type
_entity_poly.pdbx_seq_one_letter_code
_entity_poly.pdbx_strand_id
1 'polypeptide(L)'
;MVTPSKNDIQEFFADPESWKYGCIYYCPRDPRIIVPKRLRWTGWTINFAHPRAWLTLTGLILFAVLPPLFVLCYSRDQNLFILTLILVILGLCFWSYHQATKYD
;
A
#
# COMPACT_ATOMS: atom_id res chain seq x y z
N MET A 1 21.72 12.22 -0.07
CA MET A 1 20.92 12.01 1.16
C MET A 1 21.44 10.74 1.81
N VAL A 2 21.81 10.79 3.09
CA VAL A 2 22.22 9.59 3.82
C VAL A 2 21.01 8.67 3.94
N THR A 3 21.15 7.42 3.51
CA THR A 3 20.10 6.41 3.72
C THR A 3 20.08 6.02 5.19
N PRO A 4 18.94 6.12 5.87
CA PRO A 4 18.84 5.75 7.28
C PRO A 4 19.18 4.28 7.51
N SER A 5 19.84 4.00 8.63
CA SER A 5 20.17 2.65 9.06
C SER A 5 18.91 1.87 9.47
N LYS A 6 19.01 0.55 9.63
CA LYS A 6 17.90 -0.26 10.16
C LYS A 6 17.47 0.17 11.58
N ASN A 7 18.39 0.71 12.37
CA ASN A 7 18.08 1.20 13.71
C ASN A 7 17.30 2.51 13.65
N ASP A 8 17.74 3.45 12.80
CA ASP A 8 17.05 4.73 12.57
C ASP A 8 15.61 4.49 12.12
N ILE A 9 15.41 3.54 11.21
CA ILE A 9 14.08 3.13 10.73
C ILE A 9 13.19 2.59 11.87
N GLN A 10 13.77 1.81 12.79
CA GLN A 10 13.03 1.29 13.95
C GLN A 10 12.68 2.41 14.93
N GLU A 11 13.60 3.35 15.16
CA GLU A 11 13.35 4.53 15.98
C GLU A 11 12.22 5.39 15.39
N PHE A 12 12.27 5.69 14.09
CA PHE A 12 11.22 6.45 13.40
C PHE A 12 9.86 5.76 13.47
N PHE A 13 9.84 4.43 13.43
CA PHE A 13 8.61 3.65 13.51
C PHE A 13 8.04 3.59 14.94
N ALA A 14 8.90 3.54 15.95
CA ALA A 14 8.53 3.53 17.35
C ALA A 14 8.09 4.92 17.88
N ASP A 15 8.58 6.00 17.26
CA ASP A 15 8.23 7.37 17.58
C ASP A 15 6.70 7.61 17.47
N PRO A 16 6.00 7.95 18.58
CA PRO A 16 4.58 8.25 18.56
C PRO A 16 4.21 9.40 17.61
N GLU A 17 5.10 10.36 17.38
CA GLU A 17 4.84 11.50 16.51
C GLU A 17 4.71 11.11 15.04
N SER A 18 5.29 9.97 14.65
CA SER A 18 5.14 9.38 13.32
C SER A 18 3.74 8.80 13.07
N TRP A 19 2.91 8.64 14.11
CA TRP A 19 1.57 8.04 14.01
C TRP A 19 0.47 9.06 14.30
N LYS A 20 -0.10 9.64 13.24
CA LYS A 20 -1.21 10.58 13.33
C LYS A 20 -2.53 9.83 13.49
N TYR A 21 -3.40 10.32 14.39
CA TYR A 21 -4.70 9.71 14.71
C TYR A 21 -4.62 8.22 15.10
N GLY A 22 -3.46 7.74 15.56
CA GLY A 22 -3.24 6.37 16.00
C GLY A 22 -3.07 5.32 14.88
N CYS A 23 -3.37 5.65 13.61
CA CYS A 23 -3.33 4.69 12.50
C CYS A 23 -2.66 5.19 11.21
N ILE A 24 -2.52 6.51 11.02
CA ILE A 24 -1.93 7.10 9.82
C ILE A 24 -0.43 7.31 10.06
N TYR A 25 0.41 6.64 9.26
CA TYR A 25 1.85 6.83 9.34
C TYR A 25 2.29 8.04 8.53
N TYR A 26 3.01 8.95 9.18
CA TYR A 26 3.53 10.18 8.60
C TYR A 26 4.93 10.45 9.16
N CYS A 27 5.97 10.07 8.42
CA CYS A 27 7.35 10.32 8.81
C CYS A 27 8.20 10.75 7.60
N PRO A 28 8.53 12.06 7.46
CA PRO A 28 9.38 12.53 6.37
C PRO A 28 10.81 11.96 6.41
N ARG A 29 11.29 11.58 7.60
CA ARG A 29 12.63 11.00 7.82
C ARG A 29 12.74 9.55 7.35
N ASP A 30 11.63 8.81 7.36
CA ASP A 30 11.57 7.44 6.83
C ASP A 30 11.32 7.49 5.32
N PRO A 31 12.27 7.09 4.44
CA PRO A 31 12.10 7.15 2.99
C PRO A 31 11.15 6.08 2.44
N ARG A 32 10.73 5.11 3.25
CA ARG A 32 9.87 4.01 2.81
C ARG A 32 8.47 4.55 2.53
N ILE A 33 7.95 4.20 1.35
CA ILE A 33 6.59 4.57 0.94
C ILE A 33 5.56 3.64 1.57
N ILE A 34 5.88 2.36 1.66
CA ILE A 34 5.04 1.37 2.34
C ILE A 34 5.72 1.02 3.65
N VAL A 35 4.93 0.86 4.69
CA VAL A 35 5.42 0.51 6.02
C VAL A 35 4.45 -0.48 6.65
N PRO A 36 4.89 -1.36 7.55
CA PRO A 36 3.95 -2.18 8.31
C PRO A 36 3.00 -1.29 9.11
N LYS A 37 1.76 -1.74 9.33
CA LYS A 37 0.89 -1.11 10.32
C LYS A 37 1.47 -1.33 11.72
N ARG A 38 1.08 -0.48 12.66
CA ARG A 38 1.54 -0.54 14.07
C ARG A 38 1.35 -1.93 14.67
N LEU A 39 0.21 -2.56 14.39
CA LEU A 39 -0.01 -4.00 14.58
C LEU A 39 0.45 -4.72 13.31
N ARG A 40 1.68 -5.26 13.30
CA ARG A 40 2.33 -5.82 12.09
C ARG A 40 1.50 -6.88 11.36
N TRP A 41 0.70 -7.66 12.09
CA TRP A 41 -0.19 -8.69 11.54
C TRP A 41 -1.40 -8.13 10.76
N THR A 42 -1.73 -6.84 10.91
CA THR A 42 -2.86 -6.18 10.22
C THR A 42 -2.49 -5.68 8.81
N GLY A 43 -1.29 -6.02 8.34
CA GLY A 43 -0.76 -5.69 7.02
C GLY A 43 0.01 -4.37 6.99
N TRP A 44 -0.05 -3.70 5.84
CA TRP A 44 0.78 -2.54 5.51
C TRP A 44 -0.05 -1.26 5.43
N THR A 45 0.61 -0.12 5.62
CA THR A 45 0.08 1.22 5.37
C THR A 45 1.07 2.01 4.53
N ILE A 46 0.69 3.21 4.11
CA ILE A 46 1.51 4.09 3.29
C ILE A 46 2.02 5.23 4.17
N ASN A 47 3.27 5.63 3.98
CA ASN A 47 3.85 6.81 4.62
C ASN A 47 3.41 8.08 3.89
N PHE A 48 2.39 8.75 4.41
CA PHE A 48 1.76 9.93 3.78
C PHE A 48 2.64 11.18 3.77
N ALA A 49 3.85 11.13 4.35
CA ALA A 49 4.80 12.23 4.29
C ALA A 49 5.42 12.46 2.91
N HIS A 50 5.29 11.51 1.98
CA HIS A 50 5.95 11.55 0.68
C HIS A 50 4.97 11.72 -0.48
N PRO A 51 5.25 12.57 -1.48
CA PRO A 51 4.40 12.69 -2.68
C PRO A 51 4.21 11.36 -3.42
N ARG A 52 5.22 10.47 -3.41
CA ARG A 52 5.16 9.13 -4.01
C ARG A 52 4.16 8.18 -3.33
N ALA A 53 3.78 8.46 -2.07
CA ALA A 53 2.72 7.75 -1.36
C ALA A 53 1.37 7.91 -2.07
N TRP A 54 1.06 9.13 -2.47
CA TRP A 54 -0.17 9.44 -3.21
C TRP A 54 -0.20 8.75 -4.56
N LEU A 55 0.92 8.74 -5.30
CA LEU A 55 1.02 8.00 -6.56
C LEU A 55 0.78 6.50 -6.36
N THR A 56 1.33 5.93 -5.29
CA THR A 56 1.14 4.50 -4.97
C THR A 56 -0.31 4.21 -4.62
N LEU A 57 -0.94 5.07 -3.79
CA LEU A 57 -2.35 4.95 -3.43
C LEU A 57 -3.27 5.07 -4.65
N THR A 58 -3.06 6.10 -5.47
CA THR A 58 -3.82 6.30 -6.71
C THR A 58 -3.64 5.12 -7.66
N GLY A 59 -2.42 4.62 -7.82
CA GLY A 59 -2.13 3.44 -8.65
C GLY A 59 -2.89 2.19 -8.18
N LEU A 60 -2.93 1.93 -6.86
CA LEU A 60 -3.67 0.81 -6.29
C LEU A 60 -5.19 0.95 -6.51
N ILE A 61 -5.73 2.14 -6.31
CA ILE A 61 -7.16 2.42 -6.54
C ILE A 61 -7.50 2.22 -8.02
N LEU A 62 -6.69 2.77 -8.93
CA LEU A 62 -6.90 2.61 -10.36
C LEU A 62 -6.82 1.14 -10.78
N PHE A 63 -5.82 0.40 -10.30
CA PHE A 63 -5.70 -1.03 -10.57
C PHE A 63 -6.91 -1.82 -10.06
N ALA A 64 -7.43 -1.48 -8.87
CA ALA A 64 -8.56 -2.17 -8.27
C ALA A 64 -9.90 -1.85 -8.96
N VAL A 65 -10.09 -0.62 -9.42
CA VAL A 65 -11.41 -0.12 -9.86
C VAL A 65 -11.54 -0.05 -11.37
N LEU A 66 -10.50 0.39 -12.09
CA LEU A 66 -10.60 0.69 -13.52
C LEU A 66 -10.94 -0.54 -14.36
N PRO A 67 -10.29 -1.71 -14.21
CA PRO A 67 -10.61 -2.88 -15.04
C PRO A 67 -12.04 -3.40 -14.81
N PRO A 68 -12.51 -3.61 -13.55
CA PRO A 68 -13.89 -4.03 -13.31
C PRO A 68 -14.91 -3.00 -13.85
N LEU A 69 -14.67 -1.71 -13.65
CA LEU A 69 -15.54 -0.64 -14.16
C LEU A 69 -15.61 -0.64 -15.69
N PHE A 70 -14.46 -0.80 -16.36
CA PHE A 70 -14.41 -0.90 -17.83
C PHE A 70 -15.28 -2.06 -18.33
N VAL A 71 -15.16 -3.24 -17.71
CA VAL A 71 -15.95 -4.41 -18.10
C VAL A 71 -17.45 -4.19 -17.86
N LEU A 72 -17.83 -3.60 -16.71
CA LEU A 72 -19.22 -3.26 -16.41
C LEU A 72 -19.82 -2.28 -17.41
N CYS A 73 -19.08 -1.24 -17.79
CA CYS A 73 -19.58 -0.20 -18.67
C CYS A 73 -19.58 -0.61 -20.15
N TYR A 74 -18.59 -1.40 -20.59
CA TYR A 74 -18.36 -1.70 -22.00
C TYR A 74 -18.96 -3.05 -22.44
N SER A 75 -18.54 -4.16 -21.84
CA SER A 75 -18.97 -5.49 -22.30
C SER A 75 -20.27 -5.95 -21.65
N ARG A 76 -20.51 -5.56 -20.38
CA ARG A 76 -21.60 -6.05 -19.52
C ARG A 76 -21.65 -7.58 -19.39
N ASP A 77 -20.57 -8.26 -19.77
CA ASP A 77 -20.42 -9.71 -19.64
C ASP A 77 -20.09 -10.06 -18.18
N GLN A 78 -21.00 -10.79 -17.53
CA GLN A 78 -20.89 -11.16 -16.12
C GLN A 78 -19.71 -12.11 -15.86
N ASN A 79 -19.41 -13.03 -16.79
CA ASN A 79 -18.30 -13.97 -16.63
C ASN A 79 -16.96 -13.23 -16.74
N LEU A 80 -16.85 -12.33 -17.71
CA LEU A 80 -15.65 -11.49 -17.88
C LEU A 80 -15.45 -10.57 -16.66
N PHE A 81 -16.53 -10.05 -16.10
CA PHE A 81 -16.48 -9.23 -14.89
C PHE A 81 -15.95 -10.02 -13.69
N ILE A 82 -16.51 -11.21 -13.44
CA ILE A 82 -16.07 -12.08 -12.34
C ILE A 82 -14.59 -12.48 -12.53
N LEU A 83 -14.19 -12.87 -13.74
CA LEU A 83 -12.79 -13.20 -14.03
C LEU A 83 -11.86 -12.02 -13.76
N THR A 84 -12.27 -10.81 -14.15
CA THR A 84 -11.49 -9.59 -13.92
C THR A 84 -11.34 -9.30 -12.44
N LEU A 85 -12.40 -9.47 -11.63
CA LEU A 85 -12.33 -9.32 -10.17
C LEU A 85 -11.35 -10.32 -9.55
N ILE A 86 -11.39 -11.59 -9.97
CA ILE A 86 -10.46 -12.62 -9.49
C ILE A 86 -9.01 -12.21 -9.80
N LEU A 87 -8.72 -11.77 -11.02
CA LEU A 87 -7.38 -11.34 -11.42
C LEU A 87 -6.90 -10.12 -10.65
N VAL A 88 -7.77 -9.13 -10.42
CA VAL A 88 -7.46 -7.97 -9.58
C VAL A 88 -7.13 -8.40 -8.15
N ILE A 89 -7.93 -9.27 -7.55
CA ILE A 89 -7.70 -9.79 -6.19
C ILE A 89 -6.37 -10.54 -6.11
N LEU A 90 -6.09 -11.42 -7.07
CA LEU A 90 -4.81 -12.15 -7.12
C LEU A 90 -3.63 -11.19 -7.27
N GLY A 91 -3.74 -10.17 -8.12
CA GLY A 91 -2.73 -9.13 -8.27
C GLY A 91 -2.47 -8.35 -6.98
N LEU A 92 -3.54 -7.95 -6.27
CA LEU A 92 -3.44 -7.27 -4.98
C LEU A 92 -2.82 -8.17 -3.90
N CYS A 93 -3.19 -9.46 -3.85
CA CYS A 93 -2.61 -10.43 -2.93
C CYS A 93 -1.12 -10.65 -3.21
N PHE A 94 -0.73 -10.82 -4.47
CA PHE A 94 0.66 -10.97 -4.86
C PHE A 94 1.48 -9.73 -4.50
N TRP A 95 0.95 -8.54 -4.81
CA TRP A 95 1.61 -7.28 -4.44
C TRP A 95 1.75 -7.13 -2.92
N SER A 96 0.71 -7.46 -2.15
CA SER A 96 0.73 -7.45 -0.68
C SER A 96 1.78 -8.41 -0.12
N TYR A 97 1.88 -9.63 -0.67
CA TYR A 97 2.89 -10.63 -0.29
C TYR A 97 4.30 -10.13 -0.59
N HIS A 98 4.53 -9.58 -1.78
CA HIS A 98 5.83 -9.00 -2.14
C HIS A 98 6.21 -7.80 -1.27
N GLN A 99 5.23 -7.04 -0.77
CA GLN A 99 5.51 -6.00 0.22
C GLN A 99 5.87 -6.60 1.57
N ALA A 100 5.31 -7.74 1.96
CA ALA A 100 5.65 -8.39 3.23
C ALA A 100 7.10 -8.86 3.31
N THR A 101 7.59 -9.47 2.23
CA THR A 101 8.95 -10.01 2.19
C THR A 101 10.06 -8.95 2.22
N LYS A 102 9.73 -7.66 2.10
CA LYS A 102 10.72 -6.55 2.19
C LYS A 102 11.07 -6.16 3.63
N TYR A 103 10.27 -6.55 4.61
CA TYR A 103 10.40 -6.10 6.00
C TYR A 103 10.66 -7.24 7.00
N ASP A 104 10.71 -8.48 6.51
CA ASP A 104 11.24 -9.66 7.20
C ASP A 104 12.77 -9.75 6.97
#